data_AF-Q968T2-F1
#
_entry.id   AF-Q968T2-F1
#
_cell.length_a   1.000
_cell.length_b   1.000
_cell.length_c   1.000
_cell.angle_alpha   90.00
_cell.angle_beta   90.00
_cell.angle_gamma   90.00
#
_symmetry.space_group_name_H-M   'P 1'
#
loop_
_entity.id
_entity.type
_entity.pdbx_description
1 polymer ?
#
loop_
_entity_poly.entity_id
_entity_poly.type
_entity_poly.pdbx_seq_one_letter_code
_entity_poly.pdbx_strand_id
1 'polypeptide(L)' 'EQFRFPFEMMPLMYVILKSVDDEEEASRLISEGQYAVNEYSRQHNLNIFDGGELRSQSRQCG' A
#
# COMPACT_ATOMS: atom_id res chain seq x y z
N GLU A 1 12.00 6.04 -12.22
CA GLU A 1 11.88 4.78 -11.45
C GLU A 1 11.26 5.00 -10.05
N GLN A 2 10.11 5.69 -9.95
CA GLN A 2 9.54 6.11 -8.66
C GLN A 2 9.05 4.94 -7.77
N PHE A 3 8.61 3.83 -8.37
CA PHE A 3 8.00 2.71 -7.66
C PHE A 3 8.86 1.43 -7.59
N ARG A 4 10.04 1.42 -8.21
CA ARG A 4 10.99 0.28 -8.25
C ARG A 4 10.33 -1.08 -8.53
N PHE A 5 9.30 -1.11 -9.39
CA PHE A 5 8.65 -2.35 -9.79
C PHE A 5 9.53 -3.15 -10.75
N PRO A 6 9.50 -4.51 -10.68
CA PRO A 6 10.20 -5.35 -11.63
C PRO A 6 9.54 -5.27 -13.02
N PHE A 7 10.29 -5.63 -14.07
CA PHE A 7 9.84 -5.46 -15.46
C PHE A 7 8.57 -6.26 -15.78
N GLU A 8 8.35 -7.36 -15.08
CA GLU A 8 7.16 -8.21 -15.19
C GLU A 8 5.85 -7.46 -14.84
N MET A 9 5.94 -6.35 -14.11
CA MET A 9 4.78 -5.52 -13.73
C MET A 9 4.42 -4.47 -14.79
N MET A 10 5.19 -4.37 -15.89
CA MET A 10 4.92 -3.40 -16.97
C MET A 10 3.49 -3.43 -17.52
N PRO A 11 2.83 -4.59 -17.71
CA PRO A 11 1.44 -4.62 -18.17
C PRO A 11 0.46 -3.93 -17.20
N LEU A 12 0.70 -4.02 -15.90
CA LEU A 12 -0.15 -3.37 -14.89
C LEU A 12 0.07 -1.86 -14.91
N MET A 13 1.32 -1.42 -15.01
CA MET A 13 1.66 -0.01 -15.18
C MET A 13 1.02 0.58 -16.43
N TYR A 14 1.05 -0.15 -17.55
CA TYR A 14 0.40 0.26 -18.79
C TYR A 14 -1.11 0.47 -18.62
N VAL A 15 -1.81 -0.44 -17.93
CA VAL A 15 -3.25 -0.30 -17.68
C VAL A 15 -3.55 0.93 -16.83
N ILE A 16 -2.77 1.18 -15.78
CA ILE A 16 -2.95 2.35 -14.90
C ILE A 16 -2.71 3.63 -15.69
N LEU A 17 -1.57 3.75 -16.39
CA LEU A 17 -1.26 4.94 -17.20
C LEU A 17 -2.24 5.15 -18.35
N LYS A 18 -2.88 4.09 -18.87
CA LYS A 18 -3.94 4.22 -19.87
C LYS A 18 -5.27 4.70 -19.29
N SER A 19 -5.48 4.53 -17.99
CA SER A 19 -6.72 4.90 -17.30
C SER A 19 -6.75 6.34 -16.81
N VAL A 20 -5.63 7.05 -16.91
CA VAL A 20 -5.48 8.44 -16.47
C VAL A 20 -4.81 9.27 -17.58
N ASP A 21 -4.98 10.58 -17.51
CA ASP A 21 -4.40 11.50 -18.49
C ASP A 21 -2.97 11.96 -18.11
N ASP A 22 -2.55 11.74 -16.86
CA ASP A 22 -1.28 12.23 -16.31
C ASP A 22 -0.55 11.16 -15.48
N GLU A 23 0.78 11.13 -15.60
CA GLU A 23 1.68 10.28 -14.82
C GLU A 23 1.63 10.63 -13.33
N GLU A 24 1.42 11.91 -12.98
CA GLU A 24 1.29 12.34 -11.58
C GLU A 24 0.05 11.72 -10.91
N GLU A 25 -1.07 11.66 -11.64
CA GLU A 25 -2.30 11.04 -11.15
C GLU A 25 -2.18 9.51 -11.04
N ALA A 26 -1.51 8.86 -11.99
CA ALA A 26 -1.16 7.44 -11.87
C ALA A 26 -0.32 7.18 -10.61
N SER A 27 0.66 8.05 -10.35
CA SER A 27 1.54 7.96 -9.18
C SER A 27 0.76 8.13 -7.87
N ARG A 28 -0.19 9.06 -7.83
CA ARG A 28 -1.11 9.27 -6.71
C ARG A 28 -1.96 8.03 -6.44
N LEU A 29 -2.57 7.45 -7.49
CA LEU A 29 -3.41 6.26 -7.37
C LEU A 29 -2.64 5.02 -6.90
N ILE A 30 -1.40 4.83 -7.38
CA ILE A 30 -0.55 3.73 -6.91
C ILE A 30 -0.25 3.89 -5.42
N SER A 31 0.06 5.11 -4.98
CA SER A 31 0.35 5.41 -3.57
C SER A 31 -0.88 5.20 -2.69
N GLU A 32 -2.06 5.62 -3.16
CA GLU A 32 -3.34 5.39 -2.49
C GLU A 32 -3.68 3.90 -2.39
N GLY A 33 -3.45 3.13 -3.46
CA GLY A 33 -3.62 1.68 -3.46
C GLY A 33 -2.68 0.97 -2.49
N GLN A 34 -1.42 1.38 -2.41
CA GLN A 34 -0.47 0.84 -1.43
C GLN A 34 -0.92 1.14 0.01
N TYR A 35 -1.39 2.35 0.28
CA TYR A 35 -1.92 2.72 1.60
C TYR A 35 -3.14 1.86 1.96
N ALA A 36 -4.10 1.70 1.05
CA ALA A 36 -5.30 0.91 1.27
C ALA A 36 -4.99 -0.56 1.61
N VAL A 37 -4.07 -1.19 0.86
CA VAL A 37 -3.63 -2.58 1.11
C VAL A 37 -2.92 -2.71 2.46
N ASN A 38 -2.05 -1.76 2.80
CA ASN A 38 -1.33 -1.75 4.07
C ASN A 38 -2.27 -1.56 5.26
N GLU A 39 -3.21 -0.62 5.18
CA GLU A 39 -4.22 -0.38 6.21
C GLU A 39 -5.14 -1.57 6.40
N TYR A 40 -5.62 -2.17 5.30
CA TYR A 40 -6.42 -3.39 5.37
C TYR A 40 -5.69 -4.50 6.14
N SER A 41 -4.41 -4.70 5.82
CA SER A 41 -3.59 -5.72 6.49
C SER A 41 -3.40 -5.43 7.98
N ARG A 42 -3.25 -4.15 8.37
CA ARG A 42 -3.18 -3.72 9.79
C ARG A 42 -4.50 -3.91 10.52
N GLN A 43 -5.61 -3.49 9.92
CA GLN A 43 -6.96 -3.59 10.51
C GLN A 43 -7.34 -5.04 10.81
N HIS A 44 -6.91 -5.96 9.95
CA HIS A 44 -7.20 -7.38 10.07
C HIS A 44 -6.10 -8.19 10.75
N ASN A 45 -5.07 -7.54 11.31
CA ASN A 45 -3.95 -8.19 11.98
C ASN A 45 -3.29 -9.31 11.13
N LEU A 46 -3.17 -9.09 9.81
CA LEU A 46 -2.60 -10.08 8.87
C LEU A 46 -1.06 -10.09 8.89
N ASN A 47 -0.44 -9.25 9.72
CA ASN A 47 1.00 -9.02 9.75
C ASN A 47 1.62 -9.72 10.96
N ILE A 48 2.48 -10.71 10.74
CA ILE A 48 3.23 -11.43 11.79
C ILE A 48 4.55 -10.73 12.18
N PHE A 49 4.98 -9.73 11.41
CA PHE A 49 6.20 -8.98 11.70
C PHE A 49 6.00 -8.06 12.91
N ASP A 50 6.84 -8.26 13.92
CA ASP A 50 6.89 -7.50 15.17
C ASP A 50 7.10 -6.01 14.91
N GLY A 51 6.33 -5.13 15.56
CA GLY A 51 6.73 -3.71 15.57
C GLY A 51 5.76 -2.64 16.06
N GLY A 52 4.60 -2.96 16.63
CA GLY A 52 3.75 -1.93 17.22
C GLY A 52 2.74 -2.48 18.20
N GLU A 53 2.51 -1.75 19.29
CA GLU A 53 1.41 -2.03 20.22
C GLU A 53 0.08 -2.07 19.45
N LEU A 54 -0.54 -3.24 19.36
CA LEU A 54 -1.92 -3.44 18.89
C LEU A 54 -2.95 -2.95 19.94
N ARG A 55 -2.69 -1.80 20.59
CA ARG A 55 -3.43 -1.35 21.77
C ARG A 55 -4.36 -0.20 21.41
N SER A 56 -5.66 -0.47 21.35
CA SER A 56 -6.68 0.55 21.12
C SER A 56 -7.29 1.12 22.40
N GLN A 57 -7.28 0.40 23.54
CA GLN A 57 -7.81 0.91 24.81
C GLN A 57 -7.11 0.28 26.04
N SER A 58 -6.44 1.14 26.83
CA SER A 58 -5.79 0.89 28.13
C SER A 58 -4.80 -0.28 28.18
N ARG A 59 -3.53 0.05 28.43
CA ARG A 59 -2.41 -0.86 28.61
C ARG A 59 -2.74 -1.93 29.67
N GLN A 60 -3.24 -3.09 29.24
CA GLN A 60 -3.23 -4.28 30.08
C GLN A 60 -1.76 -4.65 30.25
N CYS A 61 -1.30 -4.59 31.50
CA CYS A 61 0.09 -4.50 31.93
C CYS A 61 1.01 -5.49 31.21
N GLY A 62 2.27 -5.06 30.98
CA GLY A 62 3.33 -5.93 30.46
C GLY A 62 3.91 -6.84 31.51
#